data_AF-A0A6N8DJ70-F1
#
_entry.id   AF-A0A6N8DJ70-F1
#
_cell.length_a   1.000
_cell.length_b   1.000
_cell.length_c   1.000
_cell.angle_alpha   90.00
_cell.angle_beta   90.00
_cell.angle_gamma   90.00
#
_symmetry.space_group_name_H-M   'P 1'
#
loop_
_entity.id
_entity.type
_entity.pdbx_description
1 polymer ?
#
loop_
_entity_poly.entity_id
_entity_poly.type
_entity_poly.pdbx_seq_one_letter_code
_entity_poly.pdbx_strand_id
1 'polypeptide(L)' 'METTAHEMDAHIRVTLAEPELTALDAWRERQPDAPERAEALRRLAAMALREVGGSETIALADLNASNDE' A
#
# COMPACT_ATOMS: atom_id res chain seq x y z
N MET A 1 9.43 8.85 -25.96
CA MET A 1 8.29 7.98 -25.62
C MET A 1 7.91 8.32 -24.20
N GLU A 2 6.92 9.17 -24.03
CA GLU A 2 6.39 9.55 -22.71
C GLU A 2 5.51 8.40 -22.21
N THR A 3 5.99 7.62 -21.24
CA THR A 3 5.15 6.70 -20.48
C THR A 3 4.21 7.53 -19.64
N THR A 4 2.99 7.73 -20.12
CA THR A 4 1.87 8.17 -19.30
C THR A 4 1.60 7.07 -18.29
N ALA A 5 2.10 7.26 -17.05
CA ALA A 5 1.72 6.40 -15.94
C ALA A 5 0.21 6.50 -15.78
N HIS A 6 -0.54 5.50 -16.24
CA HIS A 6 -1.95 5.37 -15.92
C HIS A 6 -2.02 5.21 -14.40
N GLU A 7 -2.57 6.20 -13.70
CA GLU A 7 -2.97 6.08 -12.30
C GLU A 7 -4.06 5.02 -12.21
N MET A 8 -3.66 3.75 -12.09
CA MET A 8 -4.57 2.65 -11.84
C MET A 8 -4.92 2.67 -10.36
N ASP A 9 -5.96 3.43 -10.00
CA ASP A 9 -6.56 3.36 -8.66
C ASP A 9 -7.16 1.96 -8.44
N ALA A 10 -6.47 1.14 -7.65
CA ALA A 10 -6.95 -0.17 -7.22
C ALA A 10 -7.70 -0.03 -5.88
N HIS A 11 -8.98 -0.40 -5.86
CA HIS A 11 -9.77 -0.42 -4.63
C HIS A 11 -9.83 -1.85 -4.06
N ILE A 12 -9.26 -2.05 -2.88
CA ILE A 12 -9.27 -3.34 -2.17
C ILE A 12 -10.20 -3.28 -0.96
N ARG A 13 -10.86 -4.40 -0.65
CA ARG A 13 -11.58 -4.59 0.62
C ARG A 13 -10.69 -5.42 1.54
N VAL A 14 -10.52 -4.94 2.77
CA VAL A 14 -9.74 -5.62 3.81
C VAL A 14 -10.65 -5.92 5.01
N THR A 15 -10.46 -7.09 5.60
CA THR A 15 -11.10 -7.45 6.86
C THR A 15 -10.03 -7.48 7.93
N LEU A 16 -10.26 -6.75 9.02
CA LEU A 16 -9.36 -6.67 10.18
C LEU A 16 -10.09 -7.25 11.38
N ALA A 17 -9.37 -7.88 12.31
CA ALA A 17 -9.99 -8.25 13.57
C ALA A 17 -10.21 -6.98 14.42
N GLU A 18 -11.15 -7.05 15.37
CA GLU A 18 -11.48 -5.95 16.29
C GLU A 18 -10.28 -5.29 16.98
N PRO A 19 -9.26 -6.02 17.48
CA PRO A 19 -8.10 -5.38 18.10
C PRO A 19 -7.26 -4.57 17.10
N GLU A 20 -7.05 -5.05 15.88
CA GLU A 20 -6.35 -4.27 14.85
C GLU A 20 -7.14 -3.03 14.44
N LEU A 21 -8.46 -3.11 14.33
CA LEU A 21 -9.31 -1.96 14.02
C LEU A 21 -9.22 -0.89 15.11
N THR A 22 -9.23 -1.33 16.38
CA THR A 22 -9.06 -0.43 17.54
C THR A 22 -7.70 0.23 17.55
N ALA A 23 -6.63 -0.51 17.24
CA ALA A 23 -5.28 0.03 17.12
C ALA A 23 -5.16 1.04 15.98
N LEU A 24 -5.83 0.80 14.84
CA LEU A 24 -5.91 1.74 13.73
C LEU A 24 -6.60 3.04 14.14
N ASP A 25 -7.76 2.97 14.81
CA ASP A 25 -8.47 4.16 15.28
C ASP A 25 -7.64 4.96 16.30
N ALA A 26 -7.02 4.30 17.27
CA ALA A 26 -6.13 4.96 18.23
C ALA A 26 -4.88 5.58 17.58
N TRP A 27 -4.38 5.01 16.48
CA TRP A 27 -3.32 5.64 15.69
C TRP A 27 -3.82 6.89 14.97
N ARG A 28 -5.01 6.84 14.38
CA ARG A 28 -5.64 7.96 13.66
C ARG A 28 -5.84 9.18 14.56
N GLU A 29 -6.36 8.97 15.77
CA GLU A 29 -6.63 10.04 16.74
C GLU A 29 -5.36 10.76 17.22
N ARG A 30 -4.20 10.09 17.13
CA ARG A 30 -2.90 10.69 17.47
C ARG A 30 -2.27 11.49 16.33
N GLN A 31 -2.85 11.45 15.12
CA GLN A 31 -2.38 12.24 13.98
C GLN A 31 -2.95 13.66 14.03
N PRO A 32 -2.18 14.68 13.65
CA PRO A 32 -2.63 16.08 13.70
C PRO A 32 -3.86 16.36 12.83
N ASP A 33 -3.97 15.66 11.69
CA ASP A 33 -5.07 15.80 10.72
C ASP A 33 -6.20 14.78 10.92
N ALA A 34 -6.08 13.89 11.91
CA ALA A 34 -7.06 12.82 12.19
C ALA A 34 -7.61 12.13 10.91
N PRO A 35 -6.75 11.51 10.07
CA PRO A 35 -7.12 11.05 8.74
C PRO A 35 -8.25 10.02 8.78
N GLU A 36 -9.03 9.92 7.71
CA GLU A 36 -10.01 8.84 7.54
C GLU A 36 -9.33 7.47 7.53
N ARG A 37 -10.07 6.39 7.83
CA ARG A 37 -9.51 5.04 7.94
C ARG A 37 -8.77 4.59 6.68
N ALA A 38 -9.30 4.92 5.50
CA ALA A 38 -8.67 4.59 4.22
C ALA A 38 -7.31 5.30 4.06
N GLU A 39 -7.26 6.61 4.35
CA GLU A 39 -6.03 7.41 4.30
C GLU A 39 -5.01 6.92 5.33
N ALA A 40 -5.46 6.59 6.54
CA ALA A 40 -4.61 6.02 7.57
C ALA A 40 -3.98 4.69 7.14
N LEU A 41 -4.77 3.79 6.54
CA LEU A 41 -4.28 2.54 5.98
C LEU A 41 -3.28 2.78 4.84
N ARG A 42 -3.52 3.75 3.95
CA ARG A 42 -2.56 4.11 2.90
C ARG A 42 -1.23 4.57 3.47
N ARG A 43 -1.24 5.44 4.50
CA ARG A 43 -0.02 5.93 5.15
C ARG A 43 0.74 4.81 5.84
N LEU A 44 0.03 3.97 6.59
CA LEU A 44 0.62 2.81 7.27
C LEU A 44 1.21 1.82 6.27
N ALA A 45 0.49 1.50 5.19
CA ALA A 45 0.99 0.66 4.12
C ALA A 45 2.22 1.27 3.44
N ALA A 46 2.21 2.56 3.13
CA ALA A 46 3.36 3.25 2.54
C ALA A 46 4.58 3.26 3.47
N MET A 47 4.38 3.41 4.78
CA MET A 47 5.46 3.31 5.77
C MET A 47 6.02 1.89 5.83
N ALA A 48 5.15 0.87 5.92
CA ALA A 48 5.55 -0.53 5.93
C ALA A 48 6.28 -0.92 4.65
N LEU A 49 5.80 -0.51 3.46
CA LEU A 49 6.47 -0.78 2.19
C LEU A 49 7.86 -0.13 2.11
N ARG A 50 8.02 1.08 2.66
CA ARG A 50 9.35 1.72 2.75
C ARG A 50 10.28 1.00 3.71
N GLU A 51 9.76 0.46 4.81
CA GLU A 51 10.52 -0.24 5.85
C GLU A 51 10.93 -1.66 5.44
N VAL A 52 10.01 -2.40 4.81
CA VAL A 52 10.22 -3.79 4.35
C VAL A 52 11.14 -3.85 3.13
N GLY A 53 11.33 -2.73 2.44
CA GLY A 53 12.20 -2.62 1.29
C GLY A 53 11.43 -2.02 0.13
N GLY A 54 11.79 -0.78 -0.24
CA GLY A 54 11.36 -0.18 -1.49
C GLY A 54 11.46 -1.21 -2.59
N SER A 55 10.31 -1.50 -3.21
CA SER A 55 10.11 -2.63 -4.12
C SER A 55 11.39 -2.95 -4.86
N GLU A 56 11.94 -4.14 -4.65
CA GLU A 56 12.61 -4.84 -5.73
C GLU A 56 11.62 -4.78 -6.88
N THR A 57 11.83 -3.78 -7.72
CA THR A 57 11.04 -3.55 -8.90
C THR A 57 11.46 -4.72 -9.74
N ILE A 58 10.71 -5.84 -9.67
CA ILE A 58 10.93 -6.92 -10.60
C ILE A 58 10.78 -6.24 -11.95
N ALA A 59 11.91 -6.05 -12.63
CA ALA A 59 11.92 -5.43 -13.93
C ALA A 59 10.97 -6.28 -14.77
N LEU A 60 10.08 -5.65 -15.54
CA LEU A 60 9.12 -6.38 -16.38
C LEU A 60 9.80 -7.43 -17.28
N ALA A 61 11.10 -7.23 -17.57
CA ALA A 61 11.98 -8.17 -18.25
C ALA A 61 12.17 -9.52 -17.51
N ASP A 62 12.19 -9.51 -16.18
CA ASP A 62 12.39 -10.71 -15.34
C ASP A 62 11.08 -11.52 -15.19
N LEU A 63 9.94 -10.82 -15.17
CA LEU A 63 8.60 -11.43 -15.18
C LEU A 63 8.28 -12.17 -16.49
N ASN A 64 8.76 -11.68 -17.64
CA ASN A 64 8.54 -12.34 -18.93
C ASN A 64 9.45 -13.56 -19.14
N ALA A 65 10.63 -13.60 -18.51
CA ALA A 65 11.56 -14.73 -18.64
C ALA A 65 11.08 -16.01 -17.94
N SER A 66 10.26 -15.88 -16.90
CA SER A 66 9.71 -17.02 -16.15
C SER A 66 8.43 -17.62 -16.76
N ASN A 67 7.94 -17.07 -17.88
CA ASN A 67 6.69 -17.50 -18.53
C ASN A 67 6.91 -18.12 -19.92
N ASP A 68 8.17 -18.33 -20.31
CA ASP A 68 8.60 -18.90 -21.61
C ASP A 68 9.11 -20.36 -21.47
N GLU A 69 8.80 -21.05 -20.36
CA GLU A 69 9.01 -22.51 -20.19
C GLU A 69 7.71 -23.32 -20.23
#